data_AF-A0ABD2N573-F1
#
_entry.id   AF-A0ABD2N573-F1
#
_cell.length_a   1.000
_cell.length_b   1.000
_cell.length_c   1.000
_cell.angle_alpha   90.00
_cell.angle_beta   90.00
_cell.angle_gamma   90.00
#
_symmetry.space_group_name_H-M   'P 1'
#
loop_
_entity.id
_entity.type
_entity.pdbx_description
1 polymer ?
#
loop_
_entity_poly.entity_id
_entity_poly.type
_entity_poly.pdbx_seq_one_letter_code
_entity_poly.pdbx_strand_id
1 'polypeptide(L)'
;MIAVLLFIIFIILLYFLTVKPYSYWSRRNVPTGKVMPIFGDYLPMILGEESFPDMMVRVYNKFEDARYIGGYQFVSPFFLVKSPELIKRVCIKDFDCFANHIPFFPEDLNSLLGNSLVTLKDIA
;
A
#
# COMPACT_ATOMS: atom_id res chain seq x y z
N MET A 1 -6.53 37.18 14.67
CA MET A 1 -5.16 36.94 14.17
C MET A 1 -4.63 35.55 14.56
N ILE A 2 -4.60 35.19 15.86
CA ILE A 2 -4.10 33.87 16.33
C ILE A 2 -4.93 32.69 15.78
N ALA A 3 -6.27 32.77 15.82
CA ALA A 3 -7.13 31.70 15.30
C ALA A 3 -6.92 31.43 13.80
N VAL A 4 -6.68 32.49 13.00
CA VAL A 4 -6.39 32.38 11.57
C VAL A 4 -5.03 31.70 11.34
N LEU A 5 -4.02 32.04 12.14
CA LEU A 5 -2.71 31.40 12.12
C LEU A 5 -2.78 29.91 12.46
N LEU A 6 -3.53 29.55 13.51
CA LEU A 6 -3.76 28.15 13.87
C LEU A 6 -4.50 27.37 12.78
N PHE A 7 -5.50 28.00 12.15
CA PHE A 7 -6.21 27.39 11.03
C PHE A 7 -5.30 27.13 9.83
N ILE A 8 -4.44 28.10 9.47
CA ILE A 8 -3.46 27.92 8.39
C ILE A 8 -2.48 26.79 8.72
N ILE A 9 -1.95 26.75 9.94
CA ILE A 9 -1.05 25.67 10.39
C ILE A 9 -1.76 24.32 10.30
N PHE A 10 -3.03 24.25 10.71
CA PHE A 10 -3.84 23.03 10.62
C PHE A 10 -4.00 22.55 9.18
N ILE A 11 -4.31 23.44 8.23
CA ILE A 11 -4.43 23.09 6.80
C ILE A 11 -3.09 22.61 6.23
N ILE A 12 -1.99 23.27 6.59
CA ILE A 12 -0.65 22.86 6.18
C ILE A 12 -0.36 21.45 6.71
N LEU A 13 -0.57 21.22 8.00
CA LEU A 13 -0.35 19.93 8.63
C LEU A 13 -1.21 18.84 7.97
N LEU A 14 -2.49 19.13 7.71
CA LEU A 14 -3.39 18.22 7.00
C LEU A 14 -2.86 17.87 5.60
N TYR A 15 -2.36 18.84 4.85
CA TYR A 15 -1.76 18.60 3.53
C TYR A 15 -0.51 17.70 3.61
N PHE A 16 0.38 17.95 4.57
CA PHE A 16 1.60 17.16 4.74
C PHE A 16 1.31 15.72 5.19
N LEU A 17 0.26 15.52 5.99
CA LEU A 17 -0.13 14.20 6.48
C LEU A 17 -0.96 13.40 5.47
N THR A 18 -1.83 14.06 4.71
CA THR A 18 -2.78 13.36 3.83
C THR A 18 -2.36 13.40 2.37
N VAL A 19 -2.01 14.56 1.82
CA VAL A 19 -1.82 14.71 0.35
C VAL A 19 -0.39 14.40 -0.07
N LYS A 20 0.60 14.89 0.67
CA LYS A 20 2.03 14.72 0.30
C LYS A 20 2.48 13.26 0.14
N PRO A 21 2.05 12.29 0.98
CA PRO A 21 2.44 10.88 0.83
C PRO A 21 2.07 10.30 -0.54
N TYR A 22 0.98 10.76 -1.16
CA TYR A 22 0.53 10.28 -2.46
C TYR A 22 1.43 10.65 -3.65
N SER A 23 2.49 11.45 -3.41
CA SER A 23 3.52 11.74 -4.41
C SER A 23 4.64 10.69 -4.49
N TYR A 24 4.65 9.66 -3.63
CA TYR A 24 5.71 8.67 -3.56
C TYR A 24 5.97 7.95 -4.89
N TRP A 25 4.90 7.44 -5.53
CA TRP A 25 4.99 6.70 -6.79
C TRP A 25 5.12 7.59 -8.01
N SER A 26 4.48 8.76 -8.03
CA SER A 26 4.60 9.70 -9.16
C SER A 26 6.04 10.21 -9.31
N ARG A 27 6.72 10.49 -8.19
CA ARG A 27 8.14 10.87 -8.19
C ARG A 27 9.07 9.76 -8.70
N ARG A 28 8.62 8.51 -8.69
CA ARG A 28 9.37 7.33 -9.15
C ARG A 28 8.94 6.84 -10.54
N ASN A 29 8.06 7.59 -11.22
CA ASN A 29 7.49 7.22 -12.52
C ASN A 29 6.81 5.83 -12.50
N VAL A 30 6.22 5.44 -11.36
CA VAL A 30 5.48 4.19 -11.25
C VAL A 30 4.00 4.45 -11.57
N PRO A 31 3.39 3.70 -12.52
CA PRO A 31 1.97 3.80 -12.81
C PRO A 31 1.15 3.60 -11.53
N THR A 32 0.34 4.60 -11.20
CA THR A 32 -0.48 4.61 -9.98
C THR A 32 -1.87 5.08 -10.38
N GLY A 33 -2.91 4.40 -9.91
CA GLY A 33 -4.27 4.85 -10.15
C GLY A 33 -4.59 6.18 -9.49
N LYS A 34 -5.72 6.77 -9.88
CA LYS A 34 -6.21 8.01 -9.29
C LYS A 34 -6.39 7.80 -7.78
N VAL A 35 -5.47 8.34 -6.99
CA VAL A 35 -5.51 8.20 -5.55
C VAL A 35 -6.47 9.24 -4.99
N MET A 36 -7.60 8.79 -4.46
CA MET A 36 -8.45 9.65 -3.64
C MET A 36 -7.81 9.74 -2.25
N PRO A 37 -7.54 10.94 -1.72
CA PRO A 37 -6.90 11.07 -0.42
C PRO A 37 -7.68 10.36 0.69
N ILE A 38 -6.94 9.85 1.68
CA ILE A 38 -7.43 9.19 2.90
C ILE A 38 -7.91 7.75 2.67
N PHE A 39 -8.93 7.53 1.82
CA PHE A 39 -9.55 6.21 1.68
C PHE A 39 -9.38 5.55 0.31
N GLY A 40 -9.19 6.31 -0.77
CA GLY A 40 -8.77 5.75 -2.06
C GLY A 40 -9.64 4.58 -2.54
N ASP A 41 -8.95 3.53 -3.02
CA ASP A 41 -9.56 2.27 -3.47
C ASP A 41 -10.12 1.41 -2.30
N TYR A 42 -9.91 1.79 -1.03
CA TYR A 42 -10.44 1.08 0.14
C TYR A 42 -11.83 1.55 0.56
N LEU A 43 -12.36 2.64 -0.04
CA LEU A 43 -13.63 3.21 0.39
C LEU A 43 -14.81 2.20 0.35
N PRO A 44 -15.03 1.42 -0.74
CA PRO A 44 -16.14 0.47 -0.76
C PRO A 44 -15.96 -0.65 0.26
N MET A 45 -14.72 -1.07 0.52
CA MET A 45 -14.39 -2.03 1.58
C MET A 45 -14.73 -1.49 2.98
N ILE A 46 -14.42 -0.20 3.24
CA ILE A 46 -14.73 0.46 4.52
C ILE A 46 -16.23 0.66 4.71
N LEU A 47 -16.96 0.93 3.62
CA LEU A 47 -18.42 1.03 3.62
C LEU A 47 -19.11 -0.34 3.73
N GLY A 48 -18.35 -1.45 3.68
CA GLY A 48 -18.89 -2.80 3.73
C GLY A 48 -19.57 -3.25 2.43
N GLU A 49 -19.35 -2.53 1.33
CA GLU A 49 -19.90 -2.86 0.00
C GLU A 49 -19.14 -4.00 -0.69
N GLU A 50 -17.89 -4.25 -0.28
CA GLU A 50 -17.06 -5.31 -0.83
C GLU A 50 -16.11 -5.93 0.22
N SER A 51 -15.60 -7.13 -0.07
CA SER A 51 -14.57 -7.77 0.74
C SER A 51 -13.16 -7.31 0.33
N PHE A 52 -12.17 -7.50 1.22
CA PHE A 52 -10.77 -7.20 0.92
C PHE A 52 -10.23 -7.96 -0.31
N PRO A 53 -10.49 -9.29 -0.48
CA PRO A 53 -10.12 -9.99 -1.72
C PRO A 53 -10.75 -9.40 -2.98
N ASP A 54 -12.03 -9.03 -2.93
CA ASP A 54 -12.73 -8.46 -4.10
C ASP A 54 -12.13 -7.11 -4.50
N MET A 55 -11.83 -6.27 -3.51
CA MET A 55 -11.10 -5.02 -3.71
C MET A 55 -9.74 -5.28 -4.39
N MET A 56 -8.98 -6.27 -3.93
CA MET A 56 -7.68 -6.63 -4.51
C MET A 56 -7.79 -7.08 -5.97
N VAL A 57 -8.79 -7.91 -6.30
CA VAL A 57 -9.08 -8.32 -7.68
C VAL A 57 -9.45 -7.10 -8.54
N ARG A 58 -10.30 -6.21 -8.04
CA ARG A 58 -10.67 -4.98 -8.74
C ARG A 58 -9.46 -4.09 -9.01
N VAL A 59 -8.61 -3.87 -8.01
CA VAL A 59 -7.38 -3.07 -8.15
C VAL A 59 -6.41 -3.71 -9.13
N TYR A 60 -6.25 -5.04 -9.08
CA TYR A 60 -5.42 -5.79 -10.02
C TYR A 60 -5.91 -5.65 -11.48
N ASN A 61 -7.22 -5.71 -11.70
CA ASN A 61 -7.84 -5.62 -13.02
C ASN A 61 -7.92 -4.18 -13.57
N LYS A 62 -7.80 -3.15 -12.72
CA LYS A 62 -7.89 -1.73 -13.12
C LYS A 62 -6.84 -1.29 -14.16
N PHE A 63 -5.70 -1.99 -14.23
CA PHE A 63 -4.59 -1.69 -15.15
C PHE A 63 -4.19 -2.95 -15.93
N GLU A 64 -4.99 -3.34 -16.92
CA GLU A 64 -4.80 -4.59 -17.67
C GLU A 64 -3.38 -4.71 -18.28
N ASP A 65 -2.87 -3.65 -18.90
CA ASP A 65 -1.58 -3.65 -19.61
C ASP A 65 -0.35 -3.38 -18.72
N ALA A 66 -0.55 -3.03 -17.44
CA ALA A 66 0.56 -2.68 -16.56
C ALA A 66 1.24 -3.94 -15.99
N ARG A 67 2.57 -4.03 -16.14
CA ARG A 67 3.37 -5.12 -15.54
C ARG A 67 3.49 -5.02 -14.02
N TYR A 68 3.32 -3.82 -13.48
CA TYR A 68 3.32 -3.49 -12.08
C TYR A 68 2.56 -2.19 -11.87
N ILE A 69 2.00 -2.00 -10.67
CA ILE A 69 1.34 -0.76 -10.27
C ILE A 69 1.75 -0.36 -8.85
N GLY A 70 1.86 0.94 -8.63
CA GLY A 70 1.93 1.52 -7.31
C GLY A 70 0.52 1.71 -6.75
N GLY A 71 0.35 1.43 -5.47
CA GLY A 71 -0.87 1.70 -4.73
C GLY A 71 -0.56 2.29 -3.36
N TYR A 72 -1.60 2.65 -2.62
CA TYR A 72 -1.48 3.12 -1.25
C TYR A 72 -2.51 2.43 -0.38
N GLN A 73 -2.03 1.80 0.69
CA GLN A 73 -2.84 1.34 1.80
C GLN A 73 -2.94 2.49 2.78
N PHE A 74 -4.06 3.21 2.76
CA PHE A 74 -4.21 4.52 3.40
C PHE A 74 -3.14 5.51 2.89
N VAL A 75 -2.10 5.77 3.70
CA VAL A 75 -0.96 6.64 3.35
C VAL A 75 0.32 5.85 3.05
N SER A 76 0.33 4.55 3.33
CA SER A 76 1.49 3.68 3.14
C SER A 76 1.56 3.18 1.69
N PRO A 77 2.65 3.47 0.94
CA PRO A 77 2.77 2.98 -0.43
C PRO A 77 2.96 1.45 -0.44
N PHE A 78 2.26 0.76 -1.34
CA PHE A 78 2.49 -0.65 -1.66
C PHE A 78 2.74 -0.83 -3.16
N PHE A 79 3.45 -1.90 -3.51
CA PHE A 79 3.79 -2.24 -4.88
C PHE A 79 3.11 -3.54 -5.28
N LEU A 80 2.27 -3.50 -6.32
CA LEU A 80 1.60 -4.68 -6.85
C LEU A 80 2.30 -5.14 -8.13
N VAL A 81 2.86 -6.34 -8.09
CA VAL A 81 3.55 -6.96 -9.23
C VAL A 81 2.58 -7.87 -9.97
N LYS A 82 2.47 -7.70 -11.30
CA LYS A 82 1.55 -8.49 -12.13
C LYS A 82 2.28 -9.44 -13.10
N SER A 83 3.46 -9.06 -13.59
CA SER A 83 4.23 -9.88 -14.54
C SER A 83 4.88 -11.09 -13.86
N PRO A 84 4.71 -12.31 -14.39
CA PRO A 84 5.34 -13.53 -13.86
C PRO A 84 6.87 -13.43 -13.76
N GLU A 85 7.51 -12.74 -14.71
CA GLU A 85 8.96 -12.53 -14.73
C GLU A 85 9.42 -11.67 -13.56
N LEU A 86 8.65 -10.62 -13.23
CA LEU A 86 8.93 -9.75 -12.09
C LEU A 86 8.65 -10.47 -10.76
N ILE A 87 7.56 -11.23 -10.67
CA ILE A 87 7.27 -12.07 -9.49
C ILE A 87 8.42 -13.04 -9.25
N LYS A 88 8.88 -13.75 -10.29
CA LYS A 88 10.02 -14.67 -10.18
C LYS A 88 11.29 -13.95 -9.75
N ARG A 89 11.51 -12.73 -10.22
CA ARG A 89 12.68 -11.94 -9.83
C ARG A 89 12.61 -11.55 -8.35
N VAL A 90 11.50 -10.98 -7.90
CA VAL A 90 11.29 -10.54 -6.51
C VAL A 90 11.33 -11.72 -5.54
N CYS A 91 10.67 -12.83 -5.87
CA CYS A 91 10.55 -13.97 -4.97
C CYS A 91 11.74 -14.94 -4.98
N ILE A 92 12.67 -14.83 -5.95
CA ILE A 92 13.80 -15.77 -6.07
C ILE A 92 15.14 -15.05 -6.18
N LYS A 93 15.31 -14.18 -7.19
CA LYS A 93 16.61 -13.57 -7.48
C LYS A 93 16.99 -12.48 -6.49
N ASP A 94 16.01 -11.64 -6.17
CA ASP A 94 16.19 -10.45 -5.34
C ASP A 94 15.51 -10.62 -3.98
N PHE A 95 15.24 -11.88 -3.55
CA PHE A 95 14.46 -12.20 -2.34
C PHE A 95 15.00 -11.51 -1.09
N ASP A 96 16.33 -11.44 -0.94
CA ASP A 96 16.99 -10.81 0.21
C ASP A 96 16.64 -9.31 0.34
N CYS A 97 16.24 -8.64 -0.74
CA CYS A 97 15.78 -7.24 -0.72
C CYS A 97 14.31 -7.09 -0.31
N PHE A 98 13.53 -8.18 -0.35
CA PHE A 98 12.07 -8.20 -0.15
C PHE A 98 11.63 -9.19 0.95
N ALA A 99 12.55 -9.63 1.81
CA ALA A 99 12.29 -10.62 2.86
C ALA A 99 11.32 -10.14 3.95
N ASN A 100 11.16 -8.82 4.12
CA ASN A 100 10.28 -8.24 5.14
C ASN A 100 8.86 -8.04 4.62
N HIS A 101 7.90 -8.80 5.16
CA HIS A 101 6.49 -8.71 4.80
C HIS A 101 5.67 -7.87 5.78
N ILE A 102 4.61 -7.25 5.28
CA ILE A 102 3.61 -6.57 6.13
C ILE A 102 2.79 -7.66 6.84
N PRO A 103 2.73 -7.67 8.18
CA PRO A 103 2.01 -8.70 8.91
C PRO A 103 0.51 -8.61 8.60
N PHE A 104 -0.05 -9.70 8.08
CA PHE A 104 -1.49 -9.82 7.83
C PHE A 104 -2.24 -10.30 9.09
N PHE A 105 -1.56 -11.01 9.98
CA PHE A 105 -2.10 -11.54 11.22
C PHE A 105 -1.44 -10.88 12.44
N PRO A 106 -2.15 -10.78 13.58
CA PRO A 106 -1.54 -10.41 14.86
C PRO A 106 -0.36 -11.32 15.18
N GLU A 107 0.75 -10.77 15.70
CA GLU A 107 1.97 -11.52 16.07
C GLU A 107 1.69 -12.58 17.14
N ASP A 108 0.62 -12.38 17.91
CA ASP A 108 0.11 -13.19 18.99
C ASP A 108 -0.64 -14.47 18.53
N LEU A 109 -0.82 -14.69 17.22
CA LEU A 109 -1.23 -15.99 16.66
C LEU A 109 -0.06 -17.00 16.70
N ASN A 110 0.29 -17.41 17.92
CA ASN A 110 1.18 -18.53 18.19
C ASN A 110 0.61 -19.81 17.56
N SER A 111 1.07 -20.20 16.37
CA SER A 111 1.59 -21.58 16.12
C SER A 111 1.68 -21.98 14.65
N LEU A 112 0.94 -21.38 13.72
CA LEU A 112 0.90 -21.88 12.33
C LEU A 112 1.45 -20.93 11.26
N LEU A 113 1.01 -19.67 11.25
CA LEU A 113 1.42 -18.73 10.22
C LEU A 113 2.52 -17.76 10.66
N GLY A 114 2.76 -17.60 11.98
CA GLY A 114 3.75 -16.65 12.51
C GLY A 114 5.17 -16.84 11.97
N ASN A 115 5.57 -18.10 11.73
CA ASN A 115 6.89 -18.47 11.17
C ASN A 115 6.84 -18.85 9.68
N SER A 116 5.76 -18.49 8.96
CA SER A 116 5.63 -18.81 7.54
C SER A 116 6.40 -17.82 6.67
N LEU A 117 6.67 -18.19 5.41
CA LEU A 117 7.28 -17.27 4.44
C LEU A 117 6.44 -16.00 4.21
N VAL A 118 5.13 -16.06 4.41
CA VAL A 118 4.22 -14.94 4.20
C VAL A 118 4.32 -13.88 5.31
N THR A 119 4.87 -14.24 6.46
CA THR A 119 5.04 -13.36 7.63
C THR A 119 6.51 -13.09 7.94
N LEU A 120 7.41 -13.41 7.01
CA LEU A 120 8.85 -13.29 7.24
C LEU A 120 9.24 -11.85 7.57
N LYS A 121 10.11 -11.72 8.57
CA LYS A 121 10.80 -10.49 8.94
C LYS A 121 12.25 -10.87 9.29
N ASP A 122 13.19 -10.01 8.93
CA ASP A 122 14.58 -10.16 9.34
C ASP A 122 14.65 -10.12 10.87
N ILE A 123 15.35 -11.09 11.45
CA ILE A 123 15.65 -11.10 12.88
C ILE A 123 16.78 -10.09 13.07
N ALA A 124 16.46 -8.93 13.64
CA ALA A 124 17.45 -7.93 14.05
C ALA A 124 18.27 -8.40 15.26
#